data_AF-A0A2I0QGH3-F1
#
_entry.id   AF-A0A2I0QGH3-F1
#
_cell.length_a   1.000
_cell.length_b   1.000
_cell.length_c   1.000
_cell.angle_alpha   90.00
_cell.angle_beta   90.00
_cell.angle_gamma   90.00
#
_symmetry.space_group_name_H-M   'P 1'
#
loop_
_entity.id
_entity.type
_entity.pdbx_description
1 polymer ?
#
loop_
_entity_poly.entity_id
_entity_poly.type
_entity_poly.pdbx_seq_one_letter_code
_entity_poly.pdbx_strand_id
1 'polypeptide(L)' 'IWSKYDFVKILADVNAYPPYGIEGVEANDDCKEIEGRTGIGALRIGTIKNKAQKAIIRKLFEKKGNILKLEDIYAAAFE' A
#
# COMPACT_ATOMS: atom_id res chain seq x y z
N ILE A 1 -3.73 19.76 -7.37
CA ILE A 1 -5.00 19.82 -6.56
C ILE A 1 -4.75 19.56 -5.07
N TRP A 2 -3.92 18.58 -4.70
CA TRP A 2 -3.61 18.30 -3.29
C TRP A 2 -2.71 19.38 -2.65
N SER A 3 -1.84 20.03 -3.45
CA SER A 3 -0.83 20.99 -2.99
C SER A 3 -1.40 22.25 -2.32
N LYS A 4 -2.64 22.63 -2.62
CA LYS A 4 -3.36 23.76 -2.01
C LYS A 4 -3.91 23.49 -0.60
N TYR A 5 -3.74 22.28 -0.08
CA TYR A 5 -4.24 21.89 1.23
C TYR A 5 -3.07 21.54 2.16
N ASP A 6 -2.82 22.40 3.14
CA ASP A 6 -1.70 22.26 4.09
C ASP A 6 -1.91 21.14 5.11
N PHE A 7 -3.15 20.67 5.28
CA PHE A 7 -3.45 19.54 6.15
C PHE A 7 -3.12 18.17 5.53
N VAL A 8 -2.87 18.11 4.21
CA VAL A 8 -2.46 16.88 3.53
C VAL A 8 -1.00 16.62 3.85
N LYS A 9 -0.73 15.49 4.52
CA LYS A 9 0.62 15.09 4.95
C LYS A 9 1.18 13.91 4.15
N ILE A 10 0.30 13.03 3.67
CA ILE A 10 0.68 11.79 3.01
C ILE A 10 -0.11 11.67 1.70
N LEU A 11 0.59 11.28 0.64
CA LEU A 11 0.05 10.95 -0.67
C LEU A 11 0.38 9.49 -0.93
N ALA A 12 -0.64 8.65 -1.12
CA ALA A 12 -0.46 7.23 -1.38
C ALA A 12 -1.25 6.84 -2.63
N ASP A 13 -0.56 6.48 -3.70
CA ASP A 13 -1.17 6.08 -4.97
C ASP A 13 -1.06 4.57 -5.16
N VAL A 14 -2.18 3.92 -5.46
CA VAL A 14 -2.24 2.48 -5.75
C VAL A 14 -2.24 2.16 -7.24
N ASN A 15 -2.28 3.17 -8.11
CA ASN A 15 -2.19 3.01 -9.55
C ASN A 15 -0.73 2.93 -10.02
N ALA A 16 -0.34 1.80 -10.59
CA ALA A 16 1.02 1.60 -11.12
C ALA A 16 1.15 1.95 -12.62
N TYR A 17 0.06 2.31 -13.30
CA TYR A 17 0.05 2.54 -14.74
C TYR A 17 -0.28 4.02 -15.08
N PRO A 18 0.51 4.69 -15.95
CA PRO A 18 0.26 6.07 -16.34
C PRO A 18 -1.08 6.29 -17.09
N PRO A 19 -1.73 7.46 -16.91
CA PRO A 19 -1.39 8.51 -15.95
C PRO A 19 -1.63 8.02 -14.52
N TYR A 20 -0.71 8.36 -13.61
CA TYR A 20 -0.83 7.98 -12.20
C TYR A 20 -2.03 8.68 -11.56
N GLY A 21 -2.54 8.08 -10.48
CA GLY A 21 -3.71 8.56 -9.75
C GLY A 21 -3.45 9.85 -8.98
N ILE A 22 -2.21 10.05 -8.51
CA ILE A 22 -1.79 11.27 -7.83
C ILE A 22 -0.65 11.93 -8.60
N GLU A 23 -0.91 13.13 -9.11
CA GLU A 23 0.10 13.98 -9.75
C GLU A 23 1.30 14.21 -8.81
N GLY A 24 2.52 14.00 -9.32
CA GLY A 24 3.77 14.16 -8.58
C GLY A 24 4.22 12.95 -7.78
N VAL A 25 3.36 11.93 -7.59
CA VAL A 25 3.74 10.65 -6.97
C VAL A 25 4.12 9.66 -8.06
N GLU A 26 5.36 9.19 -8.03
CA GLU A 26 5.84 8.16 -8.95
C GLU A 26 5.53 6.76 -8.41
N ALA A 27 5.34 5.78 -9.30
CA ALA A 27 4.99 4.41 -8.90
C ALA A 27 6.00 3.76 -7.93
N ASN A 28 7.28 4.15 -7.97
CA ASN A 28 8.35 3.63 -7.13
C ASN A 28 8.63 4.45 -5.86
N ASP A 29 7.91 5.54 -5.61
CA ASP A 29 8.19 6.39 -4.44
C ASP A 29 7.97 5.60 -3.13
N ASP A 30 9.00 5.60 -2.28
CA ASP A 30 8.99 4.94 -0.97
C ASP A 30 9.22 5.99 0.11
N CYS A 31 8.12 6.47 0.70
CA CYS A 31 8.13 7.54 1.70
C CYS A 31 8.94 8.77 1.28
N LYS A 32 8.90 9.12 -0.01
CA LYS A 32 9.68 10.21 -0.59
C LYS A 32 9.07 11.56 -0.21
N GLU A 33 9.88 12.58 -0.03
CA GLU A 33 9.38 13.93 0.19
C GLU A 33 8.88 14.55 -1.14
N ILE A 34 7.67 15.10 -1.12
CA ILE A 34 7.02 15.79 -2.25
C ILE A 34 6.37 17.06 -1.70
N GLU A 35 6.99 18.22 -1.95
CA GLU A 35 6.51 19.53 -1.50
C GLU A 35 6.15 19.55 0.00
N GLY A 36 7.01 19.00 0.87
CA GLY A 36 6.76 18.90 2.30
C GLY A 36 5.76 17.82 2.74
N ARG A 37 5.30 16.95 1.83
CA ARG A 37 4.49 15.75 2.12
C ARG A 37 5.27 14.46 1.90
N THR A 38 4.75 13.35 2.40
CA THR A 38 5.27 12.01 2.14
C THR A 38 4.52 11.33 1.00
N GLY A 39 5.19 11.05 -0.11
CA GLY A 39 4.70 10.30 -1.25
C GLY A 39 5.00 8.81 -1.17
N ILE A 40 4.01 7.98 -1.49
CA ILE A 40 4.11 6.52 -1.54
C ILE A 40 3.47 6.03 -2.84
N GLY A 41 4.28 5.40 -3.69
CA GLY A 41 3.88 4.87 -4.98
C GLY A 41 3.33 3.46 -4.95
N ALA A 42 2.63 3.09 -6.02
CA ALA A 42 1.91 1.83 -6.14
C ALA A 42 2.79 0.58 -6.03
N LEU A 43 4.05 0.62 -6.49
CA LEU A 43 4.98 -0.50 -6.39
C LEU A 43 5.49 -0.69 -4.96
N ARG A 44 5.62 0.40 -4.20
CA ARG A 44 5.94 0.31 -2.78
C ARG A 44 4.79 -0.31 -2.00
N ILE A 45 3.56 0.18 -2.20
CA ILE A 45 2.35 -0.42 -1.62
C ILE A 45 2.19 -1.88 -2.05
N GLY A 46 2.43 -2.16 -3.34
CA GLY A 46 2.38 -3.49 -3.93
C GLY A 46 3.34 -4.48 -3.27
N THR A 47 4.51 -4.02 -2.82
CA THR A 47 5.47 -4.85 -2.08
C THR A 47 4.88 -5.35 -0.75
N ILE A 48 4.27 -4.46 0.03
CA ILE A 48 3.59 -4.82 1.29
C ILE A 48 2.44 -5.78 1.02
N LYS A 49 1.59 -5.45 0.04
CA LYS A 49 0.46 -6.29 -0.39
C LYS A 49 0.91 -7.69 -0.81
N ASN A 50 2.01 -7.81 -1.54
CA ASN A 50 2.54 -9.10 -1.97
C ASN A 50 3.13 -9.92 -0.81
N LYS A 51 3.76 -9.27 0.18
CA LYS A 51 4.22 -9.95 1.41
C LYS A 51 3.03 -10.50 2.20
N ALA A 52 2.02 -9.67 2.44
CA ALA A 52 0.79 -10.06 3.15
C ALA A 52 0.07 -11.22 2.43
N GLN A 53 -0.14 -11.11 1.12
CA GLN A 53 -0.81 -12.16 0.34
C GLN A 53 -0.08 -13.51 0.42
N LYS A 54 1.26 -13.51 0.38
CA LYS A 54 2.04 -14.76 0.55
C LYS A 54 1.85 -15.37 1.94
N ALA A 55 1.80 -14.55 3.00
CA ALA A 55 1.54 -15.02 4.36
C ALA A 55 0.12 -15.60 4.51
N ILE A 56 -0.88 -14.91 3.97
CA ILE A 56 -2.29 -15.34 3.94
C ILE A 56 -2.42 -16.70 3.25
N ILE A 57 -1.81 -16.87 2.07
CA ILE A 57 -1.85 -18.15 1.34
C ILE A 57 -1.26 -19.28 2.21
N ARG A 58 -0.15 -19.05 2.91
CA ARG A 58 0.41 -20.06 3.84
C ARG A 58 -0.56 -20.40 4.97
N LYS A 59 -1.17 -19.40 5.62
CA LYS A 59 -2.17 -19.58 6.70
C LYS A 59 -3.41 -20.37 6.25
N LEU A 60 -3.79 -20.29 4.98
CA LEU A 60 -4.90 -21.11 4.44
C LEU A 60 -4.59 -22.61 4.45
N PHE A 61 -3.32 -23.02 4.34
CA PHE A 61 -2.91 -24.43 4.35
C PHE A 61 -2.67 -24.99 5.74
N GLU A 62 -2.66 -24.16 6.79
CA GLU A 62 -2.43 -24.61 8.17
C GLU A 62 -3.65 -25.32 8.78
N LYS A 63 -4.86 -25.00 8.31
CA LYS A 63 -6.10 -25.57 8.83
C LYS A 63 -7.17 -25.74 7.74
N LYS A 64 -7.77 -26.92 7.66
CA LYS A 64 -8.91 -27.16 6.77
C LYS A 64 -10.11 -26.30 7.17
N GLY A 65 -10.75 -25.66 6.19
CA GLY A 65 -11.91 -24.80 6.41
C GLY A 65 -11.57 -23.47 7.07
N ASN A 66 -10.30 -23.03 6.99
CA ASN A 66 -9.90 -21.72 7.47
C ASN A 66 -10.60 -20.62 6.66
N ILE A 67 -11.15 -19.62 7.34
CA ILE A 67 -11.75 -18.43 6.73
C ILE A 67 -10.99 -17.23 7.29
N LEU A 68 -10.14 -16.64 6.46
CA LEU A 68 -9.37 -15.47 6.81
C LEU A 68 -10.20 -14.21 6.52
N LYS A 69 -10.38 -13.37 7.53
CA LYS A 69 -11.09 -12.10 7.45
C LYS A 69 -10.10 -10.94 7.40
N LEU A 70 -10.65 -9.73 7.37
CA LEU A 70 -9.84 -8.51 7.31
C LEU A 70 -8.84 -8.44 8.47
N GLU A 71 -9.26 -8.79 9.68
CA GLU A 71 -8.42 -8.76 10.88
C GLU A 71 -7.22 -9.72 10.73
N ASP A 72 -7.43 -10.92 10.17
CA ASP A 72 -6.36 -11.89 9.92
C ASP A 72 -5.39 -11.41 8.83
N ILE A 73 -5.91 -10.71 7.81
CA ILE A 73 -5.13 -10.09 6.74
C ILE A 73 -4.25 -8.97 7.30
N TYR A 74 -4.79 -8.10 8.16
CA TYR A 74 -4.03 -7.05 8.83
C TYR A 74 -2.97 -7.65 9.75
N ALA A 75 -3.30 -8.65 10.56
CA ALA A 75 -2.32 -9.34 11.39
C ALA A 75 -1.18 -9.92 10.55
N ALA A 76 -1.49 -10.63 9.45
CA ALA A 76 -0.48 -11.20 8.56
C ALA A 76 0.35 -10.15 7.78
N ALA A 77 -0.15 -8.92 7.61
CA ALA A 77 0.55 -7.84 6.92
C ALA A 77 1.56 -7.12 7.83
N PHE A 78 1.30 -7.08 9.13
CA PHE A 78 2.06 -6.30 10.12
C PHE A 78 2.72 -7.15 11.23
N GLU A 79 2.67 -8.49 11.13
CA GLU A 79 3.62 -9.43 11.75
C GLU A 79 5.04 -9.23 11.20
#